data_AF-A0A1V5R7H9-F1
#
_entry.id   AF-A0A1V5R7H9-F1
#
_cell.length_a   1.000
_cell.length_b   1.000
_cell.length_c   1.000
_cell.angle_alpha   90.00
_cell.angle_beta   90.00
_cell.angle_gamma   90.00
#
_symmetry.space_group_name_H-M   'P 1'
#
loop_
_entity.id
_entity.type
_entity.pdbx_description
1 polymer ?
#
loop_
_entity_poly.entity_id
_entity_poly.type
_entity_poly.pdbx_seq_one_letter_code
_entity_poly.pdbx_strand_id
1 'polypeptide(L)'
;MDLELPTPPEIVPQEPTAPRGPWSFLREALPGGGSGPGVELLAAWVLLQVLPATLWAQHLRSKAGWSALPAYWGEQLSARDAWELVVNGGLDQEPTGWLAPLAMIFCLLWALWAGWRLQARVVGVRPGLGAWLWGLLDAVLLAALPLLILNRLLDAAFASMASTGIQGLGWAALVVRPWFWMTAGAMFMLQWWLCRIARAGRGGAGGRWGTWKALGHHLEDSFLRLWRHPVQWGLLSLGGVLVRFGLAFGALFLAWRWGGGTPGRVWTFLLLQALAAALVAWITGWLLRLSGLFWRHDDRVRTEIRTLQGVAAGRPVPEA
;
A
#
# COMPACT_ATOMS: atom_id res chain seq x y z
N MET A 1 62.57 -15.49 16.91
CA MET A 1 61.86 -14.39 16.22
C MET A 1 60.71 -15.07 15.50
N ASP A 2 59.57 -15.18 16.17
CA ASP A 2 58.43 -15.92 15.68
C ASP A 2 57.72 -15.08 14.62
N LEU A 3 57.68 -15.60 13.39
CA LEU A 3 56.93 -15.02 12.28
C LEU A 3 55.45 -15.33 12.53
N GLU A 4 54.75 -14.42 13.21
CA GLU A 4 53.29 -14.41 13.21
C GLU A 4 52.82 -14.20 11.77
N LEU A 5 52.31 -15.27 11.15
CA LEU A 5 51.61 -15.20 9.88
C LEU A 5 50.35 -14.35 10.08
N PRO A 6 50.09 -13.36 9.20
CA PRO A 6 48.89 -12.56 9.30
C PRO A 6 47.65 -13.46 9.17
N THR A 7 46.71 -13.28 10.10
CA THR A 7 45.43 -13.98 10.12
C THR A 7 44.75 -13.81 8.76
N PRO A 8 44.28 -14.88 8.10
CA PRO A 8 43.57 -14.76 6.82
C PRO A 8 42.40 -13.79 6.98
N PRO A 9 42.15 -12.88 6.02
CA PRO A 9 41.01 -12.00 6.09
C PRO A 9 39.73 -12.84 6.22
N GLU A 10 38.87 -12.46 7.15
CA GLU A 10 37.58 -13.09 7.37
C GLU A 10 36.80 -13.06 6.05
N ILE A 11 36.59 -14.23 5.45
CA ILE A 11 35.78 -14.37 4.25
C ILE A 11 34.33 -14.15 4.69
N VAL A 12 33.89 -12.88 4.67
CA VAL A 12 32.47 -12.54 4.80
C VAL A 12 31.77 -13.26 3.65
N PRO A 13 30.79 -14.16 3.92
CA PRO A 13 30.06 -14.83 2.86
C PRO A 13 29.41 -13.77 1.99
N GLN A 14 29.92 -13.58 0.77
CA GLN A 14 29.24 -12.72 -0.19
C GLN A 14 27.87 -13.35 -0.44
N GLU A 15 26.80 -12.61 -0.12
CA GLU A 15 25.45 -13.00 -0.53
C GLU A 15 25.49 -13.41 -2.01
N PRO A 16 24.90 -14.56 -2.38
CA PRO A 16 24.92 -15.00 -3.76
C PRO A 16 24.34 -13.92 -4.66
N THR A 17 25.16 -13.39 -5.57
CA THR A 17 24.83 -12.33 -6.52
C THR A 17 23.93 -12.82 -7.67
N ALA A 18 23.36 -14.01 -7.51
CA ALA A 18 22.40 -14.57 -8.44
C ALA A 18 21.14 -13.68 -8.54
N PRO A 19 20.57 -13.51 -9.75
CA PRO A 19 19.30 -12.83 -9.91
C PRO A 19 18.21 -13.52 -9.08
N ARG A 20 17.56 -12.78 -8.19
CA ARG A 20 16.50 -13.29 -7.31
C ARG A 20 15.22 -12.51 -7.52
N GLY A 21 14.08 -13.22 -7.58
CA GLY A 21 12.77 -12.60 -7.63
C GLY A 21 12.28 -12.14 -6.24
N PRO A 22 11.25 -11.28 -6.19
CA PRO A 22 10.64 -10.77 -4.96
C PRO A 22 10.33 -11.84 -3.91
N TRP A 23 9.86 -13.03 -4.32
CA TRP A 23 9.45 -14.07 -3.38
C TRP A 23 10.58 -14.62 -2.50
N SER A 24 11.83 -14.51 -2.95
CA SER A 24 12.98 -14.96 -2.16
C SER A 24 13.14 -14.17 -0.85
N PHE A 25 12.57 -12.95 -0.77
CA PHE A 25 12.70 -12.04 0.36
C PHE A 25 11.51 -12.10 1.33
N LEU A 26 10.51 -12.96 1.11
CA LEU A 26 9.27 -12.99 1.91
C LEU A 26 9.53 -13.19 3.40
N ARG A 27 10.42 -14.13 3.74
CA ARG A 27 10.77 -14.45 5.13
C ARG A 27 11.57 -13.32 5.78
N GLU A 28 12.52 -12.74 5.07
CA GLU A 28 13.37 -11.64 5.55
C GLU A 28 12.59 -10.33 5.74
N ALA A 29 11.47 -10.19 5.04
CA ALA A 29 10.59 -9.04 5.16
C ALA A 29 9.67 -9.10 6.39
N LEU A 30 9.46 -10.27 7.02
CA LEU A 30 8.52 -10.45 8.15
C LEU A 30 8.67 -9.43 9.29
N PRO A 31 9.88 -9.02 9.70
CA PRO A 31 10.04 -8.02 10.77
C PRO A 31 9.59 -6.60 10.39
N GLY A 32 9.08 -6.37 9.18
CA GLY A 32 8.70 -5.05 8.66
C GLY A 32 7.77 -4.26 9.60
N GLY A 33 6.76 -4.92 10.18
CA GLY A 33 5.81 -4.28 11.11
C GLY A 33 6.36 -4.03 12.53
N GLY A 34 7.43 -4.71 12.94
CA GLY A 34 7.99 -4.59 14.31
C GLY A 34 9.06 -3.50 14.48
N SER A 35 9.47 -2.83 13.41
CA SER A 35 10.43 -1.72 13.48
C SER A 35 9.75 -0.43 13.94
N GLY A 36 10.49 0.56 14.46
CA GLY A 36 9.92 1.86 14.88
C GLY A 36 8.98 2.51 13.84
N PRO A 37 9.41 2.72 12.58
CA PRO A 37 8.52 3.20 11.51
C PRO A 37 7.38 2.22 11.16
N GLY A 38 7.56 0.93 11.39
CA GLY A 38 6.52 -0.09 11.23
C GLY A 38 5.41 0.05 12.28
N VAL A 39 5.77 0.25 13.55
CA VAL A 39 4.81 0.53 14.64
C VAL A 39 4.05 1.82 14.38
N GLU A 40 4.73 2.85 13.88
CA GLU A 40 4.08 4.09 13.50
C GLU A 40 3.10 3.91 12.32
N LEU A 41 3.46 3.08 11.34
CA LEU A 41 2.55 2.69 10.26
C LEU A 41 1.31 1.96 10.80
N LEU A 42 1.48 1.05 11.77
CA LEU A 42 0.36 0.37 12.44
C LEU A 42 -0.56 1.39 13.12
N ALA A 43 0.00 2.29 13.93
CA ALA A 43 -0.76 3.30 14.66
C ALA A 43 -1.53 4.23 13.70
N ALA A 44 -0.88 4.72 12.65
CA ALA A 44 -1.51 5.60 11.66
C ALA A 44 -2.67 4.92 10.92
N TRP A 45 -2.54 3.64 10.58
CA TRP A 45 -3.61 2.86 9.94
C TRP A 45 -4.78 2.54 10.87
N VAL A 46 -4.50 2.20 12.12
CA VAL A 46 -5.57 1.99 13.13
C VAL A 46 -6.32 3.30 13.35
N LEU A 47 -5.62 4.42 13.49
CA LEU A 47 -6.25 5.73 13.62
C LEU A 47 -7.03 6.14 12.37
N LEU A 48 -6.53 5.82 11.17
CA LEU A 48 -7.26 6.06 9.92
C LEU A 48 -8.63 5.39 9.90
N GLN A 49 -8.78 4.23 10.53
CA GLN A 49 -10.05 3.51 10.60
C GLN A 49 -10.94 3.99 11.75
N VAL A 50 -10.35 4.28 12.91
CA VAL A 50 -11.11 4.60 14.13
C VAL A 50 -11.48 6.08 14.19
N LEU A 51 -10.53 6.99 13.94
CA LEU A 51 -10.71 8.41 14.21
C LEU A 51 -11.75 9.07 13.27
N PRO A 52 -11.70 8.91 11.93
CA PRO A 52 -12.73 9.47 11.05
C PRO A 52 -14.12 8.91 11.35
N ALA A 53 -14.23 7.61 11.60
CA ALA A 53 -15.49 6.97 11.96
C ALA A 53 -16.04 7.52 13.28
N THR A 54 -15.18 7.76 14.28
CA THR A 54 -15.57 8.35 15.58
C THR A 54 -16.04 9.80 15.42
N LEU A 55 -15.31 10.61 14.64
CA LEU A 55 -15.69 12.00 14.39
C LEU A 55 -17.00 12.09 13.59
N TRP A 56 -17.18 11.19 12.61
CA TRP A 56 -18.43 11.10 11.86
C TRP A 56 -19.59 10.68 12.76
N ALA A 57 -19.38 9.69 13.63
CA ALA A 57 -20.37 9.28 14.62
C ALA A 57 -20.77 10.42 15.59
N GLN A 58 -19.81 11.24 16.02
CA GLN A 58 -20.09 12.44 16.82
C GLN A 58 -20.88 13.50 16.04
N HIS A 59 -20.55 13.69 14.76
CA HIS A 59 -21.31 14.57 13.85
C HIS A 59 -22.74 14.08 13.66
N LEU A 60 -22.94 12.78 13.41
CA LEU A 60 -24.28 12.19 13.34
C LEU A 60 -25.06 12.40 14.65
N ARG A 61 -24.41 12.22 15.80
CA ARG A 61 -25.03 12.45 17.11
C ARG A 61 -25.47 13.91 17.29
N SER A 62 -24.68 14.89 16.85
CA SER A 62 -25.06 16.30 16.97
C SER A 62 -26.26 16.66 16.09
N LYS A 63 -26.33 16.10 14.87
CA LYS A 63 -27.49 16.25 13.97
C LYS A 63 -28.72 15.50 14.47
N ALA A 64 -28.53 14.36 15.13
CA ALA A 64 -29.60 13.53 15.69
C ALA A 64 -30.08 13.99 17.07
N GLY A 65 -29.60 15.13 17.60
CA GLY A 65 -29.82 15.57 18.98
C GLY A 65 -31.29 15.77 19.40
N TRP A 66 -32.23 15.68 18.45
CA TRP A 66 -33.67 15.87 18.66
C TRP A 66 -34.44 14.55 18.57
N SER A 67 -33.77 13.47 18.17
CA SER A 67 -34.32 12.12 18.00
C SER A 67 -33.77 11.19 19.08
N ALA A 68 -34.47 10.10 19.37
CA ALA A 68 -33.98 9.08 20.31
C ALA A 68 -32.82 8.23 19.74
N LEU A 69 -32.39 8.46 18.50
CA LEU A 69 -31.31 7.73 17.80
C LEU A 69 -29.98 7.61 18.57
N PRO A 70 -29.50 8.61 19.34
CA PRO A 70 -28.25 8.48 20.10
C PRO A 70 -28.27 7.38 21.17
N ALA A 71 -29.47 6.95 21.62
CA ALA A 71 -29.63 5.89 22.62
C ALA A 71 -29.58 4.48 22.01
N TYR A 72 -29.72 4.35 20.69
CA TYR A 72 -29.95 3.08 19.99
C TYR A 72 -28.76 2.64 19.11
N TRP A 73 -27.54 2.85 19.58
CA TRP A 73 -26.35 2.32 18.89
C TRP A 73 -26.46 0.81 18.74
N GLY A 74 -26.68 0.34 17.51
CA GLY A 74 -26.79 -1.08 17.19
C GLY A 74 -28.21 -1.62 16.98
N GLU A 75 -29.24 -0.78 17.06
CA GLU A 75 -30.60 -1.11 16.59
C GLU A 75 -30.79 -0.71 15.12
N GLN A 76 -31.75 -1.34 14.44
CA GLN A 76 -32.06 -1.00 13.06
C GLN A 76 -32.66 0.40 12.99
N LEU A 77 -31.95 1.34 12.37
CA LEU A 77 -32.51 2.63 11.96
C LEU A 77 -33.73 2.38 11.07
N SER A 78 -34.91 2.88 11.46
CA SER A 78 -36.05 2.82 10.56
C SER A 78 -35.83 3.75 9.36
N ALA A 79 -36.49 3.47 8.24
CA ALA A 79 -36.42 4.34 7.05
C ALA A 79 -36.89 5.78 7.35
N ARG A 80 -37.84 5.93 8.29
CA ARG A 80 -38.31 7.23 8.77
C ARG A 80 -37.23 7.97 9.55
N ASP A 81 -36.54 7.29 10.46
CA ASP A 81 -35.47 7.90 11.24
C ASP A 81 -34.30 8.33 10.33
N ALA A 82 -33.96 7.52 9.33
CA ALA A 82 -32.98 7.87 8.32
C ALA A 82 -33.41 9.09 7.49
N TRP A 83 -34.67 9.15 7.06
CA TRP A 83 -35.23 10.30 6.33
C TRP A 83 -35.20 11.58 7.18
N GLU A 84 -35.64 11.50 8.44
CA GLU A 84 -35.64 12.64 9.36
C GLU A 84 -34.21 13.14 9.62
N LEU A 85 -33.24 12.24 9.78
CA LEU A 85 -31.83 12.61 9.92
C LEU A 85 -31.28 13.29 8.66
N VAL A 86 -31.66 12.80 7.48
CA VAL A 86 -31.20 13.34 6.19
C VAL A 86 -31.79 14.72 5.92
N VAL A 87 -33.11 14.86 6.01
CA VAL A 87 -33.84 16.05 5.58
C VAL A 87 -33.96 17.08 6.70
N ASN A 88 -34.37 16.66 7.91
CA ASN A 88 -34.58 17.59 9.02
C ASN A 88 -33.31 17.83 9.83
N GLY A 89 -32.43 16.81 9.91
CA GLY A 89 -31.11 16.92 10.52
C GLY A 89 -30.06 17.61 9.64
N GLY A 90 -30.35 17.88 8.36
CA GLY A 90 -29.43 18.54 7.43
C GLY A 90 -28.18 17.73 7.11
N LEU A 91 -28.26 16.40 7.13
CA LEU A 91 -27.15 15.51 6.75
C LEU A 91 -26.91 15.53 5.24
N ASP A 92 -27.92 15.89 4.44
CA ASP A 92 -27.77 16.11 2.99
C ASP A 92 -26.79 17.25 2.65
N GLN A 93 -26.79 18.32 3.46
CA GLN A 93 -25.92 19.48 3.32
C GLN A 93 -24.52 19.23 3.86
N GLU A 94 -24.40 18.48 4.95
CA GLU A 94 -23.12 18.15 5.60
C GLU A 94 -23.02 16.64 5.89
N PRO A 95 -22.82 15.79 4.87
CA PRO A 95 -22.93 14.33 5.01
C PRO A 95 -21.88 13.71 5.93
N THR A 96 -20.69 14.31 5.97
CA THR A 96 -19.56 13.79 6.76
C THR A 96 -19.14 14.72 7.89
N GLY A 97 -19.69 15.94 7.93
CA GLY A 97 -19.04 17.07 8.61
C GLY A 97 -17.64 17.37 8.03
N TRP A 98 -16.96 18.36 8.59
CA TRP A 98 -15.62 18.77 8.12
C TRP A 98 -14.47 18.05 8.83
N LEU A 99 -14.67 17.61 10.08
CA LEU A 99 -13.62 16.96 10.89
C LEU A 99 -13.29 15.54 10.43
N ALA A 100 -14.29 14.72 10.10
CA ALA A 100 -14.08 13.35 9.65
C ALA A 100 -13.21 13.25 8.39
N PRO A 101 -13.48 13.99 7.29
CA PRO A 101 -12.62 13.95 6.11
C PRO A 101 -11.22 14.52 6.37
N LEU A 102 -11.06 15.55 7.20
CA LEU A 102 -9.74 16.07 7.57
C LEU A 102 -8.92 15.02 8.33
N ALA A 103 -9.52 14.34 9.31
CA ALA A 103 -8.86 13.27 10.03
C ALA A 103 -8.47 12.12 9.08
N MET A 104 -9.34 11.78 8.13
CA MET A 104 -9.05 10.75 7.12
C MET A 104 -7.84 11.14 6.27
N ILE A 105 -7.79 12.38 5.76
CA ILE A 105 -6.65 12.88 4.97
C ILE A 105 -5.37 12.87 5.79
N PHE A 106 -5.42 13.40 7.02
CA PHE A 106 -4.25 13.46 7.91
C PHE A 106 -3.70 12.06 8.22
N CYS A 107 -4.55 11.13 8.67
CA CYS A 107 -4.14 9.77 9.00
C CYS A 107 -3.64 9.01 7.76
N LEU A 108 -4.23 9.24 6.58
CA LEU A 108 -3.73 8.66 5.33
C LEU A 108 -2.34 9.19 4.98
N LEU A 109 -2.14 10.50 4.99
CA LEU A 109 -0.83 11.11 4.74
C LEU A 109 0.22 10.61 5.74
N TRP A 110 -0.16 10.51 7.01
CA TRP A 110 0.70 9.99 8.06
C TRP A 110 1.08 8.52 7.81
N ALA A 111 0.11 7.65 7.47
CA ALA A 111 0.36 6.25 7.15
C ALA A 111 1.27 6.10 5.91
N LEU A 112 1.02 6.87 4.86
CA LEU A 112 1.84 6.86 3.64
C LEU A 112 3.27 7.35 3.90
N TRP A 113 3.44 8.33 4.79
CA TRP A 113 4.74 8.85 5.20
C TRP A 113 5.51 7.89 6.11
N ALA A 114 4.84 7.27 7.09
CA ALA A 114 5.40 6.22 7.92
C ALA A 114 5.88 5.03 7.06
N GLY A 115 5.06 4.63 6.08
CA GLY A 115 5.43 3.61 5.11
C GLY A 115 6.64 4.00 4.26
N TRP A 116 6.78 5.27 3.90
CA TRP A 116 7.99 5.75 3.21
C TRP A 116 9.23 5.66 4.09
N ARG A 117 9.17 6.10 5.35
CA ARG A 117 10.31 6.01 6.28
C ARG A 117 10.73 4.58 6.56
N LEU A 118 9.77 3.66 6.69
CA LEU A 118 10.02 2.23 6.80
C LEU A 118 10.85 1.74 5.60
N GLN A 119 10.38 2.04 4.39
CA GLN A 119 11.04 1.59 3.16
C GLN A 119 12.41 2.24 2.95
N ALA A 120 12.54 3.54 3.18
CA ALA A 120 13.79 4.28 3.08
C ALA A 120 14.86 3.71 4.02
N ARG A 121 14.47 3.34 5.25
CA ARG A 121 15.36 2.70 6.23
C ARG A 121 15.90 1.35 5.73
N VAL A 122 15.07 0.55 5.05
CA VAL A 122 15.48 -0.76 4.50
C VAL A 122 16.55 -0.60 3.42
N VAL A 123 16.42 0.43 2.59
CA VAL A 123 17.35 0.73 1.49
C VAL A 123 18.55 1.57 1.96
N GLY A 124 18.55 2.06 3.20
CA GLY A 124 19.64 2.88 3.75
C GLY A 124 19.66 4.31 3.23
N VAL A 125 18.52 4.83 2.74
CA VAL A 125 18.41 6.19 2.20
C VAL A 125 17.67 7.12 3.16
N ARG A 126 17.96 8.42 3.09
CA ARG A 126 17.23 9.43 3.88
C ARG A 126 15.84 9.67 3.27
N PRO A 127 14.76 9.62 4.07
CA PRO A 127 13.41 9.89 3.57
C PRO A 127 13.27 11.37 3.22
N GLY A 128 12.99 11.69 1.96
CA GLY A 128 12.76 13.06 1.49
C GLY A 128 11.37 13.25 0.86
N LEU A 129 10.75 14.40 1.08
CA LEU A 129 9.44 14.76 0.51
C LEU A 129 9.49 14.80 -1.02
N GLY A 130 10.58 15.32 -1.59
CA GLY A 130 10.78 15.35 -3.04
C GLY A 130 10.70 13.96 -3.66
N ALA A 131 11.47 12.98 -3.16
CA ALA A 131 11.41 11.61 -3.67
C ALA A 131 10.00 11.00 -3.53
N TRP A 132 9.30 11.32 -2.45
CA TRP A 132 7.94 10.86 -2.19
C TRP A 132 6.93 11.41 -3.21
N LEU A 133 6.93 12.72 -3.46
CA LEU A 133 6.04 13.40 -4.42
C LEU A 133 6.39 13.08 -5.88
N TRP A 134 7.66 13.18 -6.26
CA TRP A 134 8.08 12.93 -7.64
C TRP A 134 7.95 11.46 -8.02
N GLY A 135 8.19 10.54 -7.07
CA GLY A 135 7.91 9.12 -7.28
C GLY A 135 6.44 8.85 -7.55
N LEU A 136 5.52 9.63 -6.98
CA LEU A 136 4.08 9.49 -7.25
C LEU A 136 3.77 9.90 -8.69
N LEU A 137 4.34 11.02 -9.14
CA LEU A 137 4.19 11.47 -10.51
C LEU A 137 4.76 10.46 -11.51
N ASP A 138 5.94 9.89 -11.21
CA ASP A 138 6.54 8.83 -12.04
C ASP A 138 5.62 7.60 -12.13
N ALA A 139 4.96 7.21 -11.02
CA ALA A 139 4.03 6.10 -11.00
C ALA A 139 2.73 6.38 -11.77
N VAL A 140 2.25 7.62 -11.77
CA VAL A 140 1.14 8.04 -12.65
C VAL A 140 1.52 7.81 -14.12
N LEU A 141 2.72 8.24 -14.53
CA LEU A 141 3.19 8.06 -15.90
C LEU A 141 3.36 6.57 -16.26
N LEU A 142 3.93 5.77 -15.36
CA LEU A 142 4.28 4.37 -15.62
C LEU A 142 3.12 3.39 -15.46
N ALA A 143 2.21 3.63 -14.51
CA ALA A 143 1.19 2.66 -14.13
C ALA A 143 -0.24 3.15 -14.37
N ALA A 144 -0.56 4.43 -14.20
CA ALA A 144 -1.94 4.88 -14.37
C ALA A 144 -2.41 4.68 -15.82
N LEU A 145 -1.59 5.02 -16.82
CA LEU A 145 -1.98 4.87 -18.22
C LEU A 145 -2.16 3.40 -18.63
N PRO A 146 -1.22 2.46 -18.36
CA PRO A 146 -1.45 1.04 -18.66
C PRO A 146 -2.64 0.44 -17.89
N LEU A 147 -2.84 0.82 -16.62
CA LEU A 147 -3.97 0.33 -15.84
C LEU A 147 -5.31 0.86 -16.36
N LEU A 148 -5.37 2.09 -16.85
CA LEU A 148 -6.56 2.64 -17.50
C LEU A 148 -6.88 1.92 -18.81
N ILE A 149 -5.88 1.63 -19.63
CA ILE A 149 -6.05 0.85 -20.87
C ILE A 149 -6.54 -0.56 -20.53
N LEU A 150 -5.87 -1.25 -19.61
CA LEU A 150 -6.26 -2.60 -19.19
C LEU A 150 -7.68 -2.60 -18.60
N ASN A 151 -8.04 -1.57 -17.84
CA ASN A 151 -9.39 -1.42 -17.32
C ASN A 151 -10.43 -1.32 -18.43
N ARG A 152 -10.19 -0.49 -19.45
CA ARG A 152 -11.13 -0.36 -20.58
C ARG A 152 -11.33 -1.67 -21.33
N LEU A 153 -10.25 -2.44 -21.51
CA LEU A 153 -10.32 -3.76 -22.15
C LEU A 153 -11.12 -4.76 -21.30
N LEU A 154 -10.88 -4.78 -19.98
CA LEU A 154 -11.61 -5.67 -19.07
C LEU A 154 -13.07 -5.27 -18.91
N ASP A 155 -13.38 -3.98 -18.82
CA ASP A 155 -14.76 -3.50 -18.78
C ASP A 155 -15.52 -3.91 -20.06
N ALA A 156 -14.89 -3.81 -21.23
CA ALA A 156 -15.47 -4.28 -22.48
C ALA A 156 -15.65 -5.82 -22.50
N ALA A 157 -14.67 -6.57 -22.00
CA ALA A 157 -14.76 -8.02 -21.88
C ALA A 157 -15.89 -8.46 -20.91
N PHE A 158 -15.99 -7.83 -19.74
CA PHE A 158 -17.05 -8.11 -18.76
C PHE A 158 -18.43 -7.72 -19.28
N ALA A 159 -18.55 -6.60 -19.99
CA ALA A 159 -19.81 -6.21 -20.64
C ALA A 159 -20.23 -7.23 -21.72
N SER A 160 -19.27 -7.70 -22.52
CA SER A 160 -19.50 -8.76 -23.52
C SER A 160 -19.90 -10.09 -22.88
N MET A 161 -19.28 -10.46 -21.76
CA MET A 161 -19.68 -11.68 -21.03
C MET A 161 -21.06 -11.55 -20.38
N ALA A 162 -21.40 -10.38 -19.82
CA ALA A 162 -22.70 -10.13 -19.23
C ALA A 162 -23.84 -10.11 -20.26
N SER A 163 -23.56 -9.66 -21.50
CA SER A 163 -24.56 -9.61 -22.58
C SER A 163 -24.94 -10.98 -23.15
N THR A 164 -24.23 -12.05 -22.78
CA THR A 164 -24.56 -13.44 -23.19
C THR A 164 -25.85 -13.97 -22.57
N GLY A 165 -26.41 -13.32 -21.55
CA GLY A 165 -27.60 -13.79 -20.82
C GLY A 165 -27.32 -14.90 -19.80
N ILE A 166 -26.07 -15.38 -19.68
CA ILE A 166 -25.68 -16.37 -18.68
C ILE A 166 -25.54 -15.67 -17.32
N GLN A 167 -26.47 -15.94 -16.39
CA GLN A 167 -26.49 -15.29 -15.07
C GLN A 167 -25.15 -15.40 -14.32
N GLY A 168 -24.48 -16.55 -14.39
CA GLY A 168 -23.17 -16.76 -13.74
C GLY A 168 -22.09 -15.80 -14.25
N LEU A 169 -22.09 -15.46 -15.53
CA LEU A 169 -21.13 -14.50 -16.10
C LEU A 169 -21.46 -13.05 -15.69
N GLY A 170 -22.74 -12.72 -15.53
CA GLY A 170 -23.17 -11.43 -14.98
C GLY A 170 -22.72 -11.24 -13.52
N TRP A 171 -22.87 -12.26 -12.67
CA TRP A 171 -22.37 -12.23 -11.29
C TRP A 171 -20.85 -12.18 -11.21
N ALA A 172 -20.16 -12.96 -12.05
CA ALA A 172 -18.70 -12.90 -12.13
C ALA A 172 -18.21 -11.50 -12.49
N ALA A 173 -18.85 -10.82 -13.47
CA ALA A 173 -18.52 -9.44 -13.82
C ALA A 173 -18.72 -8.46 -12.65
N LEU A 174 -19.79 -8.61 -11.87
CA LEU A 174 -20.07 -7.76 -10.71
C LEU A 174 -19.06 -7.93 -9.57
N VAL A 175 -18.59 -9.16 -9.33
CA VAL A 175 -17.66 -9.48 -8.22
C VAL A 175 -16.19 -9.26 -8.59
N VAL A 176 -15.81 -9.67 -9.81
CA VAL A 176 -14.40 -9.61 -10.25
C VAL A 176 -13.97 -8.17 -10.52
N ARG A 177 -14.88 -7.30 -10.98
CA ARG A 177 -14.55 -5.92 -11.31
C ARG A 177 -14.03 -5.12 -10.11
N PRO A 178 -14.67 -5.10 -8.92
CA PRO A 178 -14.10 -4.50 -7.72
C PRO A 178 -12.73 -5.07 -7.33
N TRP A 179 -12.54 -6.40 -7.44
CA TRP A 179 -11.26 -7.04 -7.11
C TRP A 179 -10.15 -6.62 -8.07
N PHE A 180 -10.45 -6.50 -9.36
CA PHE A 180 -9.53 -5.97 -10.34
C PHE A 180 -9.10 -4.54 -9.98
N TRP A 181 -10.04 -3.65 -9.65
CA TRP A 181 -9.72 -2.27 -9.26
C TRP A 181 -8.84 -2.18 -8.02
N MET A 182 -9.15 -2.97 -6.98
CA MET A 182 -8.33 -3.02 -5.78
C MET A 182 -6.92 -3.55 -6.07
N THR A 183 -6.80 -4.55 -6.94
CA THR A 183 -5.51 -5.14 -7.33
C THR A 183 -4.70 -4.18 -8.21
N ALA A 184 -5.35 -3.49 -9.16
CA ALA A 184 -4.76 -2.43 -9.96
C ALA A 184 -4.25 -1.28 -9.08
N GLY A 185 -5.06 -0.85 -8.10
CA GLY A 185 -4.65 0.15 -7.11
C GLY A 185 -3.44 -0.31 -6.28
N ALA A 186 -3.40 -1.58 -5.87
CA ALA A 186 -2.24 -2.14 -5.17
C ALA A 186 -0.98 -2.18 -6.05
N MET A 187 -1.11 -2.53 -7.33
CA MET A 187 -0.01 -2.49 -8.30
C MET A 187 0.49 -1.07 -8.56
N PHE A 188 -0.42 -0.09 -8.65
CA PHE A 188 -0.07 1.33 -8.74
C PHE A 188 0.73 1.78 -7.50
N MET A 189 0.26 1.40 -6.30
CA MET A 189 0.96 1.72 -5.05
C MET A 189 2.36 1.10 -5.02
N LEU A 190 2.50 -0.14 -5.47
CA LEU A 190 3.79 -0.80 -5.59
C LEU A 190 4.72 -0.10 -6.60
N GLN A 191 4.20 0.32 -7.76
CA GLN A 191 4.97 1.12 -8.72
C GLN A 191 5.46 2.43 -8.08
N TRP A 192 4.59 3.13 -7.35
CA TRP A 192 4.96 4.33 -6.60
C TRP A 192 6.07 4.06 -5.59
N TRP A 193 5.96 2.97 -4.84
CA TRP A 193 6.96 2.56 -3.86
C TRP A 193 8.34 2.33 -4.50
N LEU A 194 8.40 1.73 -5.68
CA LEU A 194 9.66 1.54 -6.40
C LEU A 194 10.22 2.87 -6.94
N CYS A 195 9.36 3.70 -7.56
CA CYS A 195 9.77 5.00 -8.11
C CYS A 195 10.35 5.94 -7.04
N ARG A 196 9.77 5.98 -5.84
CA ARG A 196 10.29 6.85 -4.77
C ARG A 196 11.62 6.37 -4.20
N ILE A 197 11.87 5.05 -4.13
CA ILE A 197 13.21 4.53 -3.78
C ILE A 197 14.21 4.95 -4.84
N ALA A 198 13.88 4.75 -6.11
CA ALA A 198 14.72 5.12 -7.24
C ALA A 198 15.13 6.61 -7.20
N ARG A 199 14.18 7.50 -6.86
CA ARG A 199 14.43 8.93 -6.67
C ARG A 199 15.33 9.22 -5.47
N ALA A 200 15.20 8.47 -4.38
CA ALA A 200 15.97 8.69 -3.16
C ALA A 200 17.42 8.18 -3.25
N GLY A 201 17.67 7.09 -3.99
CA GLY A 201 19.00 6.47 -4.13
C GLY A 201 20.00 7.29 -4.96
N ARG A 202 19.52 8.18 -5.86
CA ARG A 202 20.38 8.96 -6.78
C ARG A 202 20.94 10.24 -6.14
N GLY A 203 21.50 10.13 -4.94
CA GLY A 203 22.24 11.16 -4.19
C GLY A 203 22.21 12.59 -4.75
N GLY A 204 21.40 13.47 -4.14
CA GLY A 204 21.51 14.92 -4.31
C GLY A 204 20.62 15.60 -5.36
N ALA A 205 20.11 14.89 -6.38
CA ALA A 205 19.15 15.46 -7.33
C ALA A 205 17.70 15.46 -6.80
N GLY A 206 17.52 15.86 -5.54
CA GLY A 206 16.28 15.86 -4.79
C GLY A 206 15.13 16.51 -5.56
N GLY A 207 14.38 15.70 -6.31
CA GLY A 207 13.15 16.11 -6.96
C GLY A 207 13.28 16.95 -8.24
N ARG A 208 14.40 16.95 -8.96
CA ARG A 208 14.43 17.56 -10.32
C ARG A 208 14.49 16.48 -11.39
N TRP A 209 13.79 16.72 -12.50
CA TRP A 209 13.71 15.81 -13.65
C TRP A 209 15.06 15.62 -14.36
N GLY A 210 16.06 16.45 -14.05
CA GLY A 210 17.35 16.40 -14.74
C GLY A 210 17.16 16.61 -16.24
N THR A 211 17.93 15.91 -17.05
CA THR A 211 17.72 15.85 -18.51
C THR A 211 16.66 14.81 -18.87
N TRP A 212 16.00 14.97 -20.03
CA TRP A 212 15.03 13.98 -20.54
C TRP A 212 15.60 12.56 -20.64
N LYS A 213 16.89 12.44 -20.99
CA LYS A 213 17.60 11.16 -21.02
C LYS A 213 17.73 10.52 -19.62
N ALA A 214 18.05 11.33 -18.61
CA ALA A 214 18.14 10.85 -17.23
C ALA A 214 16.77 10.42 -16.68
N LEU A 215 15.70 11.15 -17.05
CA LEU A 215 14.32 10.76 -16.74
C LEU A 215 13.94 9.46 -17.45
N GLY A 216 14.24 9.32 -18.73
CA GLY A 216 13.96 8.08 -19.49
C GLY A 216 14.58 6.86 -18.82
N HIS A 217 15.88 6.93 -18.47
CA HIS A 217 16.55 5.85 -17.75
C HIS A 217 15.99 5.61 -16.34
N HIS A 218 15.53 6.65 -15.65
CA HIS A 218 14.85 6.51 -14.36
C HIS A 218 13.54 5.72 -14.46
N LEU A 219 12.71 6.10 -15.42
CA LEU A 219 11.41 5.50 -15.67
C LEU A 219 11.58 4.05 -16.12
N GLU A 220 12.55 3.79 -17.00
CA GLU A 220 12.92 2.44 -17.45
C GLU A 220 13.38 1.56 -16.28
N ASP A 221 14.33 2.02 -15.45
CA ASP A 221 14.81 1.27 -14.29
C ASP A 221 13.68 0.92 -13.31
N SER A 222 12.80 1.89 -13.04
CA SER A 222 11.65 1.73 -12.13
C SER A 222 10.58 0.81 -12.70
N PHE A 223 10.32 0.90 -14.02
CA PHE A 223 9.39 0.04 -14.73
C PHE A 223 9.90 -1.41 -14.74
N LEU A 224 11.14 -1.63 -15.17
CA LEU A 224 11.70 -2.98 -15.30
C LEU A 224 11.71 -3.76 -13.97
N ARG A 225 11.89 -3.10 -12.83
CA ARG A 225 11.89 -3.77 -11.51
C ARG A 225 10.51 -4.34 -11.11
N LEU A 226 9.42 -3.71 -11.56
CA LEU A 226 8.08 -4.28 -11.41
C LEU A 226 7.81 -5.32 -12.50
N TRP A 227 8.06 -4.95 -13.75
CA TRP A 227 7.57 -5.70 -14.91
C TRP A 227 8.47 -6.88 -15.31
N ARG A 228 9.65 -7.06 -14.71
CA ARG A 228 10.42 -8.32 -14.82
C ARG A 228 9.84 -9.46 -13.99
N HIS A 229 9.02 -9.15 -12.97
CA HIS A 229 8.39 -10.15 -12.11
C HIS A 229 6.88 -9.92 -11.98
N PRO A 230 6.14 -9.77 -13.09
CA PRO A 230 4.74 -9.32 -13.06
C PRO A 230 3.84 -10.34 -12.35
N VAL A 231 4.12 -11.64 -12.50
CA VAL A 231 3.39 -12.71 -11.82
C VAL A 231 3.61 -12.66 -10.31
N GLN A 232 4.86 -12.51 -9.86
CA GLN A 232 5.18 -12.50 -8.43
C GLN A 232 4.55 -11.28 -7.73
N TRP A 233 4.68 -10.10 -8.33
CA TRP A 233 4.07 -8.89 -7.81
C TRP A 233 2.54 -8.88 -7.92
N GLY A 234 2.00 -9.38 -9.03
CA GLY A 234 0.57 -9.51 -9.23
C GLY A 234 -0.08 -10.41 -8.18
N LEU A 235 0.51 -11.57 -7.91
CA LEU A 235 0.02 -12.49 -6.87
C LEU A 235 0.16 -11.92 -5.46
N LEU A 236 1.22 -11.19 -5.16
CA LEU A 236 1.37 -10.51 -3.86
C LEU A 236 0.32 -9.39 -3.68
N SER A 237 0.10 -8.59 -4.71
CA SER A 237 -0.94 -7.55 -4.73
C SER A 237 -2.34 -8.14 -4.57
N LEU A 238 -2.67 -9.17 -5.35
CA LEU A 238 -3.95 -9.86 -5.28
C LEU A 238 -4.17 -10.51 -3.91
N GLY A 239 -3.18 -11.27 -3.42
CA GLY A 239 -3.25 -11.90 -2.10
C GLY A 239 -3.42 -10.87 -0.99
N GLY A 240 -2.70 -9.74 -1.04
CA GLY A 240 -2.86 -8.63 -0.11
C GLY A 240 -4.27 -8.02 -0.14
N VAL A 241 -4.84 -7.83 -1.33
CA VAL A 241 -6.22 -7.35 -1.52
C VAL A 241 -7.24 -8.33 -0.97
N LEU A 242 -7.10 -9.63 -1.28
CA LEU A 242 -8.01 -10.67 -0.80
C LEU A 242 -8.01 -10.76 0.72
N VAL A 243 -6.84 -10.71 1.36
CA VAL A 243 -6.74 -10.74 2.82
C VAL A 243 -7.37 -9.48 3.42
N ARG A 244 -7.06 -8.29 2.90
CA ARG A 244 -7.65 -7.02 3.36
C ARG A 244 -9.18 -7.03 3.27
N PHE A 245 -9.69 -7.43 2.10
CA PHE A 245 -11.13 -7.51 1.86
C PHE A 245 -11.78 -8.56 2.76
N GLY A 246 -11.19 -9.75 2.85
CA GLY A 246 -11.69 -10.84 3.70
C GLY A 246 -11.74 -10.47 5.18
N LEU A 247 -10.72 -9.78 5.69
CA LEU A 247 -10.69 -9.31 7.09
C LEU A 247 -11.77 -8.25 7.36
N ALA A 248 -11.87 -7.23 6.51
CA ALA A 248 -12.88 -6.17 6.66
C ALA A 248 -14.31 -6.73 6.52
N PHE A 249 -14.54 -7.55 5.50
CA PHE A 249 -15.80 -8.23 5.28
C PHE A 249 -16.14 -9.16 6.45
N GLY A 250 -15.19 -9.97 6.92
CA GLY A 250 -15.39 -10.88 8.05
C GLY A 250 -15.79 -10.13 9.32
N ALA A 251 -15.12 -9.03 9.63
CA ALA A 251 -15.47 -8.19 10.78
C ALA A 251 -16.88 -7.59 10.66
N LEU A 252 -17.26 -7.08 9.47
CA LEU A 252 -18.60 -6.54 9.21
C LEU A 252 -19.67 -7.63 9.22
N PHE A 253 -19.40 -8.80 8.64
CA PHE A 253 -20.32 -9.92 8.59
C PHE A 253 -20.61 -10.45 10.00
N LEU A 254 -19.59 -10.58 10.84
CA LEU A 254 -19.76 -10.95 12.25
C LEU A 254 -20.59 -9.89 13.00
N ALA A 255 -20.32 -8.61 12.78
CA ALA A 255 -21.09 -7.52 13.37
C ALA A 255 -22.57 -7.59 12.98
N TRP A 256 -22.84 -7.80 11.69
CA TRP A 256 -24.19 -7.95 11.16
C TRP A 256 -24.88 -9.19 11.76
N ARG A 257 -24.19 -10.32 11.84
CA ARG A 257 -24.76 -11.59 12.32
C ARG A 257 -25.07 -11.58 13.82
N TRP A 258 -24.26 -10.88 14.62
CA TRP A 258 -24.41 -10.78 16.07
C TRP A 258 -25.27 -9.60 16.51
N GLY A 259 -25.47 -8.58 15.66
CA GLY A 259 -26.22 -7.38 15.98
C GLY A 259 -25.53 -6.50 17.04
N GLY A 260 -25.95 -5.23 17.13
CA GLY A 260 -25.31 -4.23 17.99
C GLY A 260 -25.96 -4.00 19.36
N GLY A 261 -26.92 -4.84 19.78
CA GLY A 261 -27.81 -4.55 20.91
C GLY A 261 -27.19 -4.49 22.31
N THR A 262 -25.87 -4.59 22.49
CA THR A 262 -25.21 -4.35 23.78
C THR A 262 -23.90 -3.58 23.63
N PRO A 263 -23.50 -2.75 24.63
CA PRO A 263 -22.22 -2.05 24.62
C PRO A 263 -21.02 -2.99 24.43
N GLY A 264 -21.07 -4.19 25.04
CA GLY A 264 -20.03 -5.21 24.89
C GLY A 264 -19.83 -5.64 23.44
N ARG A 265 -20.91 -5.86 22.68
CA ARG A 265 -20.84 -6.22 21.25
C ARG A 265 -20.26 -5.10 20.40
N VAL A 266 -20.62 -3.85 20.69
CA VAL A 266 -20.04 -2.67 20.02
C VAL A 266 -18.54 -2.59 20.26
N TRP A 267 -18.08 -2.76 21.50
CA TRP A 267 -16.65 -2.78 21.82
C TRP A 267 -15.90 -3.95 21.18
N THR A 268 -16.50 -5.14 21.14
CA THR A 268 -15.93 -6.28 20.41
C THR A 268 -15.78 -5.98 18.92
N PHE A 269 -16.78 -5.36 18.29
CA PHE A 269 -16.69 -4.97 16.88
C PHE A 269 -15.59 -3.93 16.63
N LEU A 270 -15.51 -2.89 17.46
CA LEU A 270 -14.45 -1.88 17.36
C LEU A 270 -13.06 -2.51 17.51
N LEU A 271 -12.90 -3.44 18.45
CA LEU A 271 -11.66 -4.19 18.62
C LEU A 271 -11.35 -5.05 17.39
N LEU A 272 -12.32 -5.78 16.84
CA LEU A 272 -12.12 -6.58 15.63
C LEU A 272 -11.73 -5.72 14.43
N GLN A 273 -12.35 -4.56 14.25
CA GLN A 273 -11.98 -3.61 13.19
C GLN A 273 -10.57 -3.04 13.40
N ALA A 274 -10.20 -2.69 14.64
CA ALA A 274 -8.86 -2.22 14.97
C ALA A 274 -7.80 -3.31 14.73
N LEU A 275 -8.09 -4.57 15.09
CA LEU A 275 -7.21 -5.71 14.83
C LEU A 275 -7.07 -6.00 13.33
N ALA A 276 -8.18 -5.96 12.58
CA ALA A 276 -8.16 -6.07 11.13
C ALA A 276 -7.30 -4.96 10.51
N ALA A 277 -7.50 -3.71 10.93
CA ALA A 277 -6.70 -2.56 10.49
C ALA A 277 -5.21 -2.74 10.80
N ALA A 278 -4.88 -3.19 12.00
CA ALA A 278 -3.50 -3.46 12.42
C ALA A 278 -2.87 -4.57 11.57
N LEU A 279 -3.59 -5.66 11.30
CA LEU A 279 -3.10 -6.75 10.45
C LEU A 279 -2.88 -6.28 8.99
N VAL A 280 -3.81 -5.49 8.45
CA VAL A 280 -3.68 -4.86 7.13
C VAL A 280 -2.46 -3.95 7.07
N ALA A 281 -2.22 -3.15 8.11
CA ALA A 281 -1.07 -2.28 8.22
C ALA A 281 0.24 -3.07 8.33
N TRP A 282 0.23 -4.19 9.07
CA TRP A 282 1.36 -5.10 9.17
C TRP A 282 1.71 -5.72 7.81
N ILE A 283 0.72 -6.24 7.07
CA ILE A 283 0.89 -6.76 5.71
C ILE A 283 1.46 -5.67 4.78
N THR A 284 0.99 -4.44 4.93
CA THR A 284 1.50 -3.29 4.15
C THR A 284 2.96 -3.02 4.49
N GLY A 285 3.33 -3.02 5.77
CA GLY A 285 4.71 -2.86 6.22
C GLY A 285 5.62 -4.00 5.75
N TRP A 286 5.10 -5.23 5.75
CA TRP A 286 5.76 -6.40 5.20
C TRP A 286 6.07 -6.24 3.72
N LEU A 287 5.08 -5.86 2.90
CA LEU A 287 5.27 -5.63 1.45
C LEU A 287 6.20 -4.43 1.16
N LEU A 288 6.12 -3.37 1.97
CA LEU A 288 7.03 -2.23 1.87
C LEU A 288 8.49 -2.66 2.10
N ARG A 289 8.73 -3.46 3.15
CA ARG A 289 10.07 -4.00 3.42
C ARG A 289 10.52 -4.96 2.32
N LEU A 290 9.63 -5.83 1.85
CA LEU A 290 9.89 -6.74 0.73
C LEU A 290 10.40 -5.99 -0.51
N SER A 291 9.68 -4.94 -0.91
CA SER A 291 10.07 -4.11 -2.05
C SER A 291 11.41 -3.39 -1.85
N GLY A 292 11.72 -2.96 -0.63
CA GLY A 292 13.02 -2.37 -0.29
C GLY A 292 14.18 -3.38 -0.35
N LEU A 293 14.00 -4.59 0.17
CA LEU A 293 15.00 -5.66 0.13
C LEU A 293 15.27 -6.10 -1.32
N PHE A 294 14.20 -6.35 -2.07
CA PHE A 294 14.31 -6.66 -3.50
C PHE A 294 15.03 -5.53 -4.26
N TRP A 295 14.68 -4.28 -3.98
CA TRP A 295 15.35 -3.13 -4.60
C TRP A 295 16.85 -3.14 -4.35
N ARG A 296 17.26 -3.31 -3.09
CA ARG A 296 18.66 -3.31 -2.69
C ARG A 296 19.45 -4.43 -3.36
N HIS A 297 18.87 -5.63 -3.45
CA HIS A 297 19.49 -6.76 -4.14
C HIS A 297 19.63 -6.53 -5.64
N ASP A 298 18.55 -6.13 -6.33
CA ASP A 298 18.58 -5.89 -7.78
C ASP A 298 19.54 -4.76 -8.15
N ASP A 299 19.64 -3.72 -7.30
CA ASP A 299 20.58 -2.61 -7.50
C ASP A 299 22.03 -3.07 -7.41
N ARG A 300 22.35 -3.89 -6.41
CA ARG A 300 23.67 -4.50 -6.24
C ARG A 300 24.05 -5.37 -7.44
N VAL A 301 23.18 -6.30 -7.83
CA VAL A 301 23.41 -7.22 -8.97
C VAL A 301 23.62 -6.44 -10.27
N ARG A 302 22.81 -5.41 -10.54
CA ARG A 302 22.98 -4.58 -11.75
C ARG A 302 24.27 -3.78 -11.72
N THR A 303 24.67 -3.27 -10.55
CA THR A 303 25.92 -2.52 -10.40
C THR A 303 27.11 -3.44 -10.68
N GLU A 304 27.12 -4.63 -10.09
CA GLU A 304 28.16 -5.65 -10.34
C GLU A 304 28.22 -6.06 -11.81
N ILE A 305 27.08 -6.30 -12.47
CA ILE A 305 27.02 -6.59 -13.92
C ILE A 305 27.61 -5.44 -14.75
N ARG A 306 27.25 -4.19 -14.45
CA ARG A 306 27.78 -3.01 -15.17
C ARG A 306 29.28 -2.87 -14.95
N THR A 307 29.78 -3.13 -13.74
CA THR A 307 31.22 -3.13 -13.44
C THR A 307 31.94 -4.20 -14.24
N LEU A 308 31.44 -5.44 -14.27
CA LEU A 308 32.03 -6.53 -15.06
C LEU A 308 32.02 -6.23 -16.56
N GLN A 309 30.93 -5.66 -17.09
CA GLN A 309 30.86 -5.21 -18.48
C GLN A 309 31.83 -4.06 -18.78
N GLY A 310 32.01 -3.14 -17.84
CA GLY A 310 32.99 -2.05 -17.93
C GLY A 310 34.42 -2.56 -17.97
N VAL A 311 34.77 -3.50 -17.09
CA VAL A 311 36.07 -4.18 -17.06
C VAL A 311 36.31 -4.95 -18.37
N ALA A 312 35.32 -5.71 -18.84
CA ALA A 312 35.41 -6.44 -20.11
C ALA A 312 35.58 -5.49 -21.32
N ALA A 313 35.07 -4.27 -21.22
CA ALA A 313 35.24 -3.22 -22.24
C ALA A 313 36.53 -2.38 -22.05
N GLY A 314 37.44 -2.77 -21.15
CA GLY A 314 38.71 -2.09 -20.91
C GLY A 314 38.60 -0.76 -20.18
N ARG A 315 37.47 -0.49 -19.49
CA ARG A 315 37.30 0.74 -18.69
C ARG A 315 37.89 0.53 -17.29
N PRO A 316 38.58 1.54 -16.72
CA PRO A 316 39.10 1.46 -15.36
C PRO A 316 37.96 1.27 -14.35
N VAL A 317 38.18 0.41 -13.35
CA VAL A 317 37.26 0.22 -12.23
C VAL A 317 37.26 1.52 -11.42
N PRO A 318 36.11 2.16 -11.16
CA PRO A 318 36.07 3.31 -10.26
C PRO A 318 36.47 2.83 -8.86
N GLU A 319 37.53 3.41 -8.30
CA GLU A 319 37.91 3.20 -6.91
C GLU A 319 36.78 3.69 -5.99
N ALA A 320 36.45 2.87 -4.99
CA ALA A 320 35.31 3.04 -4.09
C ALA A 320 35.55 4.11 -3.02
#